data_AF-A0A258LG13-F1
#
_entry.id   AF-A0A258LG13-F1
#
_cell.length_a   1.000
_cell.length_b   1.000
_cell.length_c   1.000
_cell.angle_alpha   90.00
_cell.angle_beta   90.00
_cell.angle_gamma   90.00
#
_symmetry.space_group_name_H-M   'P 1'
#
loop_
_entity.id
_entity.type
_entity.pdbx_description
1 polymer ?
#
loop_
_entity_poly.entity_id
_entity_poly.type
_entity_poly.pdbx_seq_one_letter_code
_entity_poly.pdbx_strand_id
1 'polypeptide(L)'
;MERRMMFRRFREMLLIILPAIAWFLYAIWFVSAPEPRPAYHPGPLWPDNSDITLYATNVMLQLHVIIAHPIKFLSMVSNDFTNDVYRNNFVTSAIGILDWLRIPLPNFLYSLWLLAIGGAVVADILVDTPIGPQWHDTLMLIGVIIGTVLLIWLSEYLTWTNVGMAHIEGPQGRYLLPILPIFGLALPRLRFMGADQIRRLALMFPIFAAFTTLLVLPGWMAIKFFVN
;
A
#
# COMPACT_ATOMS: atom_id res chain seq x y z
N MET A 1 -37.09 12.24 4.23
CA MET A 1 -36.18 12.33 5.41
C MET A 1 -34.75 11.89 5.04
N GLU A 2 -34.59 10.79 4.30
CA GLU A 2 -33.30 10.26 3.82
C GLU A 2 -32.46 11.25 2.99
N ARG A 3 -33.06 12.02 2.07
CA ARG A 3 -32.32 12.96 1.20
C ARG A 3 -31.58 14.06 1.98
N ARG A 4 -32.16 14.57 3.08
CA ARG A 4 -31.52 15.55 3.98
C ARG A 4 -30.39 14.91 4.79
N MET A 5 -30.55 13.65 5.18
CA MET A 5 -29.55 12.91 5.94
C MET A 5 -28.33 12.57 5.07
N MET A 6 -28.55 12.16 3.82
CA MET A 6 -27.50 11.94 2.82
C MET A 6 -26.73 13.23 2.50
N PHE A 7 -27.42 14.35 2.35
CA PHE A 7 -26.78 15.66 2.10
C PHE A 7 -25.92 16.11 3.28
N ARG A 8 -26.39 15.86 4.52
CA ARG A 8 -25.62 16.14 5.74
C ARG A 8 -24.34 15.30 5.81
N ARG A 9 -24.45 13.98 5.56
CA ARG A 9 -23.31 13.06 5.53
C ARG A 9 -22.29 13.45 4.45
N PHE A 10 -22.77 13.82 3.25
CA PHE A 10 -21.90 14.28 2.18
C PHE A 10 -21.16 15.58 2.53
N ARG A 11 -21.85 16.53 3.17
CA ARG A 11 -21.24 17.77 3.66
C ARG A 11 -20.19 17.49 4.75
N GLU A 12 -20.51 16.63 5.71
CA GLU A 12 -19.57 16.21 6.77
C GLU A 12 -18.34 15.53 6.18
N MET A 13 -18.54 14.63 5.20
CA MET A 13 -17.45 13.98 4.46
C MET A 13 -16.57 15.00 3.73
N LEU A 14 -17.17 15.96 3.02
CA LEU A 14 -16.43 17.03 2.35
C LEU A 14 -15.61 17.87 3.34
N LEU A 15 -16.16 18.22 4.51
CA LEU A 15 -15.43 18.99 5.52
C LEU A 15 -14.23 18.23 6.10
N ILE A 16 -14.29 16.89 6.14
CA ILE A 16 -13.17 16.04 6.56
C ILE A 16 -12.13 15.90 5.45
N ILE A 17 -12.57 15.76 4.20
CA ILE A 17 -11.68 15.51 3.04
C ILE A 17 -11.00 16.80 2.56
N LEU A 18 -11.67 17.95 2.62
CA LEU A 18 -11.15 19.22 2.09
C LEU A 18 -9.80 19.62 2.68
N PRO A 19 -9.56 19.55 4.01
CA PRO A 19 -8.23 19.80 4.57
C PRO A 19 -7.17 18.83 4.04
N ALA A 20 -7.53 17.55 3.84
CA ALA A 20 -6.61 16.55 3.29
C ALA A 20 -6.28 16.83 1.81
N ILE A 21 -7.27 17.22 1.00
CA ILE A 21 -7.05 17.65 -0.40
C ILE A 21 -6.20 18.91 -0.44
N ALA A 22 -6.53 19.92 0.38
CA ALA A 22 -5.78 21.18 0.44
C ALA A 22 -4.32 20.93 0.84
N TRP A 23 -4.09 20.08 1.85
CA TRP A 23 -2.77 19.65 2.26
C TRP A 23 -2.04 18.90 1.15
N PHE A 24 -2.72 17.97 0.45
CA PHE A 24 -2.14 17.22 -0.66
C PHE A 24 -1.70 18.14 -1.80
N LEU A 25 -2.55 19.09 -2.21
CA LEU A 25 -2.21 20.07 -3.25
C LEU A 25 -1.07 20.98 -2.81
N TYR A 26 -1.08 21.43 -1.55
CA TYR A 26 0.01 22.20 -0.97
C TYR A 26 1.32 21.40 -0.97
N ALA A 27 1.28 20.14 -0.53
CA ALA A 27 2.43 19.26 -0.51
C ALA A 27 3.00 19.05 -1.91
N ILE A 28 2.16 18.76 -2.92
CA ILE A 28 2.60 18.62 -4.31
C ILE A 28 3.25 19.91 -4.83
N TRP A 29 2.69 21.07 -4.51
CA TRP A 29 3.15 22.32 -5.08
C TRP A 29 4.39 22.89 -4.39
N PHE A 30 4.49 22.73 -3.07
CA PHE A 30 5.51 23.41 -2.25
C PHE A 30 6.50 22.47 -1.57
N VAL A 31 6.16 21.19 -1.40
CA VAL A 31 6.98 20.22 -0.65
C VAL A 31 7.59 19.17 -1.57
N SER A 32 6.86 18.73 -2.60
CA SER A 32 7.35 17.76 -3.57
C SER A 32 8.42 18.40 -4.46
N ALA A 33 9.67 18.27 -4.05
CA ALA A 33 10.79 18.51 -4.93
C ALA A 33 10.88 17.36 -5.96
N PRO A 34 11.16 17.66 -7.24
CA PRO A 34 11.58 16.66 -8.21
C PRO A 34 12.67 15.76 -7.63
N GLU A 35 12.52 14.44 -7.72
CA GLU A 35 13.55 13.51 -7.27
C GLU A 35 14.74 13.63 -8.25
N PRO A 36 15.93 14.05 -7.78
CA PRO A 36 17.09 14.20 -8.65
C PRO A 36 17.49 12.85 -9.25
N ARG A 37 17.81 12.84 -10.55
CA ARG A 37 18.21 11.64 -11.29
C ARG A 37 19.48 11.91 -12.09
N PRO A 38 20.35 10.90 -12.28
CA PRO A 38 21.38 10.99 -13.31
C PRO A 38 20.76 11.29 -14.67
N ALA A 39 21.48 11.97 -15.55
CA ALA A 39 20.98 12.36 -16.87
C ALA A 39 20.34 11.17 -17.61
N TYR A 40 19.10 11.33 -18.05
CA TYR A 40 18.34 10.28 -18.74
C TYR A 40 17.43 10.84 -19.83
N HIS A 41 17.07 9.99 -20.79
CA HIS A 41 16.05 10.29 -21.80
C HIS A 41 14.68 9.75 -21.38
N PRO A 42 13.58 10.40 -21.77
CA PRO A 42 12.23 9.88 -21.49
C PRO A 42 12.06 8.44 -21.98
N GLY A 43 11.28 7.67 -21.23
CA GLY A 43 10.98 6.28 -21.55
C GLY A 43 10.03 6.12 -22.73
N PRO A 44 9.70 4.86 -23.08
CA PRO A 44 8.97 4.50 -24.30
C PRO A 44 7.51 4.98 -24.36
N LEU A 45 6.93 5.44 -23.25
CA LEU A 45 5.58 6.01 -23.21
C LEU A 45 5.57 7.53 -23.39
N TRP A 46 6.72 8.16 -23.60
CA TRP A 46 6.79 9.59 -23.89
C TRP A 46 6.17 9.88 -25.28
N PRO A 47 5.13 10.73 -25.37
CA PRO A 47 4.41 10.95 -26.63
C PRO A 47 5.13 11.91 -27.60
N ASP A 48 6.05 12.74 -27.10
CA ASP A 48 6.79 13.72 -27.90
C ASP A 48 8.19 13.22 -28.29
N ASN A 49 9.00 14.09 -28.88
CA ASN A 49 10.40 13.78 -29.20
C ASN A 49 11.18 13.44 -27.91
N SER A 50 11.87 12.31 -27.91
CA SER A 50 12.74 11.81 -26.83
C SER A 50 14.14 12.43 -26.82
N ASP A 51 14.46 13.34 -27.76
CA ASP A 51 15.71 14.12 -27.84
C ASP A 51 15.84 15.20 -26.74
N ILE A 52 15.20 15.00 -25.59
CA ILE A 52 15.37 15.83 -24.39
C ILE A 52 16.14 15.05 -23.33
N THR A 53 16.98 15.74 -22.58
CA THR A 53 17.68 15.18 -21.42
C THR A 53 17.06 15.70 -20.14
N LEU A 54 16.68 14.80 -19.25
CA LEU A 54 16.10 15.10 -17.96
C LEU A 54 17.11 14.77 -16.84
N TYR A 55 17.04 15.55 -15.76
CA TYR A 55 17.93 15.44 -14.59
C TYR A 55 17.16 15.20 -13.28
N ALA A 56 15.85 15.07 -13.37
CA ALA A 56 14.96 14.79 -12.25
C ALA A 56 13.62 14.27 -12.79
N THR A 57 12.85 13.63 -11.90
CA THR A 57 11.45 13.31 -12.19
C THR A 57 10.63 14.59 -12.42
N ASN A 58 9.54 14.51 -13.19
CA ASN A 58 8.71 15.68 -13.46
C ASN A 58 7.24 15.29 -13.52
N VAL A 59 6.49 15.79 -12.54
CA VAL A 59 5.05 15.50 -12.38
C VAL A 59 4.25 15.94 -13.60
N MET A 60 4.54 17.11 -14.18
CA MET A 60 3.79 17.63 -15.32
C MET A 60 4.05 16.79 -16.58
N LEU A 61 5.29 16.38 -16.81
CA LEU A 61 5.62 15.48 -17.92
C LEU A 61 5.01 14.09 -17.72
N GLN A 62 5.01 13.56 -16.50
CA GLN A 62 4.35 12.27 -16.22
C GLN A 62 2.82 12.34 -16.39
N LEU A 63 2.18 13.44 -15.98
CA LEU A 63 0.76 13.66 -16.24
C LEU A 63 0.47 13.68 -17.74
N HIS A 64 1.34 14.30 -18.54
CA HIS A 64 1.23 14.29 -20.00
C HIS A 64 1.27 12.86 -20.56
N VAL A 65 2.17 12.01 -20.05
CA VAL A 65 2.23 10.58 -20.42
C VAL A 65 0.95 9.82 -20.03
N ILE A 66 0.43 10.03 -18.83
CA ILE A 66 -0.81 9.36 -18.38
C ILE A 66 -2.00 9.76 -19.25
N ILE A 67 -2.11 11.05 -19.59
CA ILE A 67 -3.20 11.56 -20.45
C ILE A 67 -3.09 10.96 -21.87
N ALA A 68 -1.87 10.82 -22.41
CA ALA A 68 -1.64 10.18 -23.69
C ALA A 68 -1.94 8.66 -23.66
N HIS A 69 -1.68 7.99 -22.53
CA HIS A 69 -1.75 6.53 -22.40
C HIS A 69 -2.45 6.04 -21.11
N PRO A 70 -3.73 6.38 -20.87
CA PRO A 70 -4.40 6.10 -19.59
C PRO A 70 -4.57 4.60 -19.30
N ILE A 71 -4.82 3.80 -20.34
CA ILE A 71 -4.95 2.34 -20.22
C ILE A 71 -3.60 1.70 -19.86
N LYS A 72 -2.48 2.26 -20.37
CA LYS A 72 -1.15 1.73 -20.07
C LYS A 72 -0.82 1.89 -18.59
N PHE A 73 -1.20 3.01 -17.98
CA PHE A 73 -1.05 3.20 -16.53
C PHE A 73 -1.73 2.07 -15.75
N LEU A 74 -3.01 1.78 -16.03
CA LEU A 74 -3.72 0.69 -15.37
C LEU A 74 -3.08 -0.68 -15.63
N SER A 75 -2.55 -0.92 -16.82
CA SER A 75 -1.82 -2.16 -17.12
C SER A 75 -0.51 -2.29 -16.34
N MET A 76 0.20 -1.19 -16.10
CA MET A 76 1.42 -1.20 -15.29
C MET A 76 1.11 -1.56 -13.83
N VAL A 77 0.05 -0.95 -13.25
CA VAL A 77 -0.42 -1.31 -11.90
C VAL A 77 -0.76 -2.80 -11.83
N SER A 78 -1.51 -3.31 -12.80
CA SER A 78 -1.89 -4.74 -12.85
C SER A 78 -0.68 -5.67 -12.99
N ASN A 79 0.30 -5.29 -13.82
CA ASN A 79 1.53 -6.04 -14.02
C ASN A 79 2.32 -6.18 -12.71
N ASP A 80 2.37 -5.14 -11.87
CA ASP A 80 3.06 -5.20 -10.58
C ASP A 80 2.45 -6.24 -9.63
N PHE A 81 1.13 -6.43 -9.64
CA PHE A 81 0.47 -7.43 -8.78
C PHE A 81 0.50 -8.85 -9.35
N THR A 82 0.65 -9.01 -10.67
CA THR A 82 0.62 -10.30 -11.34
C THR A 82 2.00 -10.90 -11.56
N ASN A 83 3.04 -10.08 -11.64
CA ASN A 83 4.42 -10.53 -11.75
C ASN A 83 4.93 -11.07 -10.40
N ASP A 84 5.45 -12.29 -10.41
CA ASP A 84 5.90 -12.99 -9.20
C ASP A 84 7.03 -12.26 -8.45
N VAL A 85 7.93 -11.58 -9.18
CA VAL A 85 9.06 -10.84 -8.59
C VAL A 85 8.54 -9.65 -7.78
N TYR A 86 7.68 -8.83 -8.38
CA TYR A 86 7.08 -7.67 -7.72
C TYR A 86 6.17 -8.08 -6.57
N ARG A 87 5.36 -9.13 -6.77
CA ARG A 87 4.50 -9.69 -5.71
C ARG A 87 5.30 -10.15 -4.49
N ASN A 88 6.40 -10.87 -4.70
CA ASN A 88 7.26 -11.32 -3.60
C ASN A 88 7.93 -10.14 -2.88
N ASN A 89 8.34 -9.11 -3.63
CA ASN A 89 8.87 -7.87 -3.06
C ASN A 89 7.82 -7.17 -2.19
N PHE A 90 6.54 -7.16 -2.58
CA PHE A 90 5.48 -6.57 -1.76
C PHE A 90 5.27 -7.31 -0.44
N VAL A 91 5.22 -8.64 -0.46
CA VAL A 91 5.06 -9.41 0.79
C VAL A 91 6.23 -9.17 1.74
N THR A 92 7.46 -9.27 1.23
CA THR A 92 8.67 -9.11 2.05
C THR A 92 8.85 -7.68 2.55
N SER A 93 8.62 -6.66 1.72
CA SER A 93 8.69 -5.25 2.14
C SER A 93 7.52 -4.79 3.01
N ALA A 94 6.36 -5.45 2.96
CA ALA A 94 5.26 -5.23 3.91
C ALA A 94 5.61 -5.73 5.31
N ILE A 95 6.27 -6.89 5.41
CA ILE A 95 6.71 -7.46 6.69
C ILE A 95 7.94 -6.69 7.22
N GLY A 96 8.93 -6.49 6.36
CA GLY A 96 10.11 -5.70 6.69
C GLY A 96 11.31 -6.06 5.82
N ILE A 97 11.85 -5.06 5.14
CA ILE A 97 13.24 -5.04 4.67
C ILE A 97 13.83 -3.76 5.28
N LEU A 98 14.84 -3.93 6.13
CA LEU A 98 15.40 -2.86 6.94
C LEU A 98 16.43 -2.06 6.13
N ASP A 99 16.82 -0.92 6.69
CA ASP A 99 17.64 0.10 6.00
C ASP A 99 16.94 0.59 4.71
N TRP A 100 17.68 1.08 3.72
CA TRP A 100 17.17 1.42 2.39
C TRP A 100 16.88 0.17 1.53
N LEU A 101 16.03 -0.73 2.05
CA LEU A 101 15.67 -2.02 1.44
C LEU A 101 16.86 -2.98 1.21
N ARG A 102 17.89 -2.91 2.06
CA ARG A 102 19.12 -3.69 1.90
C ARG A 102 19.19 -4.91 2.79
N ILE A 103 18.59 -4.82 3.97
CA ILE A 103 18.77 -5.83 5.01
C ILE A 103 17.45 -6.60 5.18
N PRO A 104 17.26 -7.73 4.48
CA PRO A 104 16.10 -8.57 4.70
C PRO A 104 16.14 -9.20 6.09
N LEU A 105 14.97 -9.50 6.63
CA LEU A 105 14.83 -10.29 7.86
C LEU A 105 15.25 -11.75 7.59
N PRO A 106 15.58 -12.53 8.65
CA PRO A 106 15.71 -13.97 8.52
C PRO A 106 14.44 -14.60 7.92
N ASN A 107 14.59 -15.57 7.02
CA ASN A 107 13.47 -16.18 6.28
C ASN A 107 12.34 -16.68 7.19
N PHE A 108 12.67 -17.23 8.37
CA PHE A 108 11.67 -17.72 9.31
C PHE A 108 10.78 -16.61 9.90
N LEU A 109 11.30 -15.38 10.04
CA LEU A 109 10.49 -14.24 10.51
C LEU A 109 9.44 -13.87 9.47
N TYR A 110 9.73 -13.97 8.16
CA TYR A 110 8.72 -13.77 7.12
C TYR A 110 7.59 -14.79 7.23
N SER A 111 7.92 -16.08 7.37
CA SER A 111 6.90 -17.12 7.58
C SER A 111 6.09 -16.88 8.85
N LEU A 112 6.73 -16.47 9.93
CA LEU A 112 6.09 -16.18 11.21
C LEU A 112 5.13 -14.99 11.12
N TRP A 113 5.51 -13.93 10.42
CA TRP A 113 4.63 -12.77 10.18
C TRP A 113 3.48 -13.08 9.22
N LEU A 114 3.66 -13.97 8.25
CA LEU A 114 2.55 -14.47 7.42
C LEU A 114 1.52 -15.24 8.26
N LEU A 115 1.99 -16.09 9.18
CA LEU A 115 1.12 -16.77 10.14
C LEU A 115 0.43 -15.79 11.09
N ALA A 116 1.12 -14.74 11.53
CA ALA A 116 0.54 -13.68 12.34
C ALA A 116 -0.59 -12.94 11.62
N ILE A 117 -0.39 -12.55 10.36
CA ILE A 117 -1.44 -11.89 9.55
C ILE A 117 -2.63 -12.84 9.38
N GLY A 118 -2.40 -14.11 9.06
CA GLY A 118 -3.46 -15.11 8.98
C GLY A 118 -4.23 -15.28 10.29
N GLY A 119 -3.51 -15.35 11.41
CA GLY A 119 -4.10 -15.39 12.75
C GLY A 119 -4.91 -14.15 13.09
N ALA A 120 -4.43 -12.95 12.74
CA ALA A 120 -5.15 -11.70 12.92
C ALA A 120 -6.45 -11.66 12.08
N VAL A 121 -6.40 -12.09 10.81
CA VAL A 121 -7.58 -12.19 9.94
C VAL A 121 -8.60 -13.18 10.51
N VAL A 122 -8.16 -14.36 10.95
CA VAL A 122 -9.05 -15.34 11.58
C VAL A 122 -9.67 -14.76 12.86
N ALA A 123 -8.87 -14.11 13.70
CA ALA A 123 -9.36 -13.51 14.93
C ALA A 123 -10.33 -12.34 14.70
N ASP A 124 -10.21 -11.62 13.58
CA ASP A 124 -11.12 -10.55 13.19
C ASP A 124 -12.43 -11.10 12.64
N ILE A 125 -12.38 -12.13 11.78
CA ILE A 125 -13.58 -12.77 11.22
C ILE A 125 -14.45 -13.42 12.32
N LEU A 126 -13.81 -14.03 13.33
CA LEU A 126 -14.49 -14.72 14.42
C LEU A 126 -14.90 -13.76 15.53
N VAL A 127 -16.19 -13.48 15.67
CA VAL A 127 -16.72 -12.54 16.68
C VAL A 127 -18.00 -13.05 17.33
N ASP A 128 -18.24 -12.59 18.56
CA ASP A 128 -19.43 -12.94 19.34
C ASP A 128 -20.72 -12.30 18.81
N THR A 129 -20.59 -11.11 18.21
CA THR A 129 -21.71 -10.32 17.68
C THR A 129 -21.74 -10.39 16.15
N PRO A 130 -22.83 -10.86 15.54
CA PRO A 130 -22.90 -11.15 14.09
C PRO A 130 -23.14 -9.89 13.24
N ILE A 131 -22.86 -8.68 13.76
CA ILE A 131 -23.05 -7.45 13.00
C ILE A 131 -21.85 -7.31 12.06
N GLY A 132 -21.91 -8.01 10.93
CA GLY A 132 -20.99 -7.83 9.81
C GLY A 132 -21.33 -6.59 8.96
N PRO A 133 -20.41 -6.18 8.08
CA PRO A 133 -20.67 -5.08 7.15
C PRO A 133 -21.84 -5.44 6.22
N GLN A 134 -22.66 -4.45 5.88
CA GLN A 134 -23.67 -4.65 4.83
C GLN A 134 -22.97 -4.70 3.47
N TRP A 135 -23.60 -5.31 2.46
CA TRP A 135 -22.98 -5.45 1.13
C TRP A 135 -22.54 -4.10 0.53
N HIS A 136 -23.29 -3.02 0.79
CA HIS A 136 -22.94 -1.69 0.31
C HIS A 136 -21.75 -1.09 1.07
N ASP A 137 -21.62 -1.37 2.37
CA ASP A 137 -20.45 -0.97 3.15
C ASP A 137 -19.21 -1.71 2.65
N THR A 138 -19.33 -3.02 2.40
CA THR A 138 -18.26 -3.83 1.80
C THR A 138 -17.85 -3.28 0.44
N LEU A 139 -18.79 -2.96 -0.45
CA LEU A 139 -18.46 -2.37 -1.76
C LEU A 139 -17.79 -1.00 -1.62
N MET A 140 -18.26 -0.16 -0.68
CA MET A 140 -17.63 1.14 -0.41
C MET A 140 -16.19 0.95 0.08
N LEU A 141 -15.96 0.03 1.03
CA LEU A 141 -14.63 -0.28 1.56
C LEU A 141 -13.71 -0.84 0.46
N ILE A 142 -14.21 -1.74 -0.40
CA ILE A 142 -13.45 -2.24 -1.56
C ILE A 142 -13.09 -1.09 -2.51
N GLY A 143 -14.03 -0.18 -2.78
CA GLY A 143 -13.77 1.02 -3.58
C GLY A 143 -12.69 1.91 -2.97
N VAL A 144 -12.72 2.11 -1.65
CA VAL A 144 -11.66 2.84 -0.92
C VAL A 144 -10.32 2.11 -1.05
N ILE A 145 -10.27 0.80 -0.84
CA ILE A 145 -9.06 -0.01 -0.97
C ILE A 145 -8.45 0.13 -2.36
N ILE A 146 -9.25 -0.10 -3.41
CA ILE A 146 -8.78 0.01 -4.81
C ILE A 146 -8.34 1.44 -5.11
N GLY A 147 -9.12 2.44 -4.70
CA GLY A 147 -8.78 3.85 -4.90
C GLY A 147 -7.47 4.23 -4.22
N THR A 148 -7.24 3.79 -2.99
CA THR A 148 -5.99 4.04 -2.25
C THR A 148 -4.81 3.37 -2.94
N VAL A 149 -4.94 2.11 -3.38
CA VAL A 149 -3.89 1.42 -4.16
C VAL A 149 -3.56 2.21 -5.42
N LEU A 150 -4.57 2.61 -6.21
CA LEU A 150 -4.35 3.39 -7.42
C LEU A 150 -3.67 4.73 -7.14
N LEU A 151 -4.04 5.42 -6.06
CA LEU A 151 -3.43 6.69 -5.66
C LEU A 151 -1.97 6.52 -5.21
N ILE A 152 -1.64 5.43 -4.51
CA ILE A 152 -0.25 5.10 -4.16
C ILE A 152 0.57 4.90 -5.44
N TRP A 153 0.11 4.05 -6.37
CA TRP A 153 0.83 3.79 -7.61
C TRP A 153 0.93 5.04 -8.49
N LEU A 154 -0.11 5.87 -8.50
CA LEU A 154 -0.08 7.16 -9.19
C LEU A 154 0.98 8.07 -8.58
N SER A 155 1.06 8.16 -7.25
CA SER A 155 2.08 8.95 -6.55
C SER A 155 3.50 8.48 -6.91
N GLU A 156 3.75 7.17 -6.87
CA GLU A 156 5.06 6.59 -7.24
C GLU A 156 5.40 6.83 -8.72
N TYR A 157 4.43 6.73 -9.62
CA TYR A 157 4.67 7.01 -11.04
C TYR A 157 4.95 8.49 -11.30
N LEU A 158 4.22 9.40 -10.65
CA LEU A 158 4.36 10.85 -10.86
C LEU A 158 5.64 11.42 -10.25
N THR A 159 6.02 10.94 -9.07
CA THR A 159 7.07 11.59 -8.25
C THR A 159 8.37 10.80 -8.21
N TRP A 160 8.29 9.46 -8.27
CA TRP A 160 9.46 8.60 -8.16
C TRP A 160 9.93 8.06 -9.50
N THR A 161 9.03 7.66 -10.39
CA THR A 161 9.41 6.98 -11.65
C THR A 161 9.96 7.96 -12.69
N ASN A 162 11.02 7.56 -13.41
CA ASN A 162 11.53 8.30 -14.56
C ASN A 162 10.41 8.56 -15.61
N VAL A 163 10.41 9.76 -16.20
CA VAL A 163 9.37 10.20 -17.14
C VAL A 163 9.21 9.21 -18.29
N GLY A 164 7.99 8.74 -18.54
CA GLY A 164 7.66 7.90 -19.70
C GLY A 164 8.02 6.41 -19.59
N MET A 165 8.44 5.93 -18.42
CA MET A 165 8.76 4.51 -18.25
C MET A 165 7.53 3.59 -18.36
N ALA A 166 7.72 2.39 -18.90
CA ALA A 166 6.67 1.37 -19.04
C ALA A 166 6.55 0.43 -17.81
N HIS A 167 7.10 0.85 -16.67
CA HIS A 167 6.97 0.22 -15.36
C HIS A 167 6.95 1.30 -14.29
N ILE A 168 6.47 0.97 -13.09
CA ILE A 168 6.40 1.90 -11.96
C ILE A 168 7.50 1.55 -10.97
N GLU A 169 8.38 2.51 -10.69
CA GLU A 169 9.45 2.36 -9.71
C GLU A 169 9.00 2.87 -8.35
N GLY A 170 9.42 2.20 -7.28
CA GLY A 170 9.17 2.66 -5.91
C GLY A 170 8.05 1.97 -5.12
N PRO A 171 6.99 1.36 -5.73
CA PRO A 171 5.96 0.66 -4.97
C PRO A 171 6.54 -0.38 -4.02
N GLN A 172 6.08 -0.35 -2.77
CA GLN A 172 6.51 -1.23 -1.71
C GLN A 172 5.32 -1.70 -0.89
N GLY A 173 5.41 -2.92 -0.36
CA GLY A 173 4.35 -3.52 0.43
C GLY A 173 4.04 -2.76 1.72
N ARG A 174 5.01 -2.04 2.29
CA ARG A 174 4.77 -1.20 3.48
C ARG A 174 3.74 -0.09 3.22
N TYR A 175 3.60 0.37 1.98
CA TYR A 175 2.59 1.37 1.60
C TYR A 175 1.17 0.81 1.65
N LEU A 176 1.02 -0.52 1.63
CA LEU A 176 -0.26 -1.22 1.73
C LEU A 176 -0.67 -1.51 3.19
N LEU A 177 0.23 -1.36 4.17
CA LEU A 177 -0.08 -1.65 5.58
C LEU A 177 -1.28 -0.84 6.12
N PRO A 178 -1.44 0.46 5.82
CA PRO A 178 -2.62 1.22 6.27
C PRO A 178 -3.95 0.71 5.68
N ILE A 179 -3.90 -0.09 4.61
CA ILE A 179 -5.08 -0.65 3.93
C ILE A 179 -5.54 -1.94 4.63
N LEU A 180 -4.64 -2.67 5.30
CA LEU A 180 -4.98 -3.95 5.94
C LEU A 180 -6.12 -3.87 6.98
N PRO A 181 -6.19 -2.85 7.86
CA PRO A 181 -7.33 -2.71 8.77
C PRO A 181 -8.66 -2.45 8.04
N ILE A 182 -8.62 -1.68 6.95
CA ILE A 182 -9.80 -1.38 6.11
C ILE A 182 -10.29 -2.68 5.43
N PHE A 183 -9.35 -3.50 4.97
CA PHE A 183 -9.66 -4.83 4.45
C PHE A 183 -10.34 -5.71 5.51
N GLY A 184 -9.86 -5.71 6.76
CA GLY A 184 -10.51 -6.39 7.88
C GLY A 184 -11.97 -5.95 8.12
N LEU A 185 -12.25 -4.65 8.02
CA LEU A 185 -13.62 -4.13 8.14
C LEU A 185 -14.55 -4.61 7.02
N ALA A 186 -14.00 -4.92 5.84
CA ALA A 186 -14.78 -5.43 4.71
C ALA A 186 -15.08 -6.94 4.82
N LEU A 187 -14.40 -7.65 5.73
CA LEU A 187 -14.56 -9.10 5.90
C LEU A 187 -15.90 -9.46 6.57
N PRO A 188 -16.51 -10.59 6.15
CA PRO A 188 -17.70 -11.11 6.82
C PRO A 188 -17.36 -11.54 8.25
N ARG A 189 -18.38 -11.48 9.12
CA ARG A 189 -18.27 -11.90 10.52
C ARG A 189 -18.93 -13.26 10.67
N LEU A 190 -18.20 -14.24 11.20
CA LEU A 190 -18.64 -15.62 11.35
C LEU A 190 -18.79 -15.97 12.83
N ARG A 191 -19.82 -16.76 13.13
CA ARG A 191 -20.09 -17.27 14.48
C ARG A 191 -20.42 -18.75 14.44
N PHE A 192 -19.75 -19.54 15.27
CA PHE A 192 -20.03 -20.95 15.48
C PHE A 192 -19.52 -21.40 16.87
N MET A 193 -19.90 -22.61 17.30
CA MET A 193 -19.47 -23.17 18.58
C MET A 193 -17.95 -23.35 18.62
N GLY A 194 -17.27 -22.76 19.60
CA GLY A 194 -15.81 -22.83 19.72
C GLY A 194 -15.05 -21.68 19.04
N ALA A 195 -15.75 -20.73 18.40
CA ALA A 195 -15.13 -19.59 17.73
C ALA A 195 -14.24 -18.76 18.67
N ASP A 196 -14.62 -18.61 19.95
CA ASP A 196 -13.84 -17.86 20.94
C ASP A 196 -12.48 -18.50 21.26
N GLN A 197 -12.44 -19.82 21.44
CA GLN A 197 -11.18 -20.52 21.69
C GLN A 197 -10.26 -20.39 20.48
N ILE A 198 -10.80 -20.56 19.28
CA ILE A 198 -10.05 -20.42 18.02
C ILE A 198 -9.55 -18.98 17.87
N ARG A 199 -10.40 -17.99 18.12
CA ARG A 199 -10.05 -16.56 18.08
C ARG A 199 -8.90 -16.25 19.03
N ARG A 200 -8.96 -16.71 20.28
CA ARG A 200 -7.88 -16.52 21.28
C ARG A 200 -6.58 -17.17 20.83
N LEU A 201 -6.65 -18.40 20.31
CA LEU A 201 -5.48 -19.09 19.75
C LEU A 201 -4.90 -18.33 18.55
N ALA A 202 -5.75 -17.83 17.66
CA ALA A 202 -5.35 -17.08 16.47
C ALA A 202 -4.64 -15.75 16.83
N LEU A 203 -5.07 -15.08 17.91
CA LEU A 203 -4.40 -13.88 18.44
C LEU A 203 -3.00 -14.17 19.02
N MET A 204 -2.66 -15.42 19.32
CA MET A 204 -1.31 -15.76 19.79
C MET A 204 -0.26 -15.67 18.69
N PHE A 205 -0.63 -15.84 17.41
CA PHE A 205 0.34 -15.75 16.31
C PHE A 205 0.96 -14.35 16.19
N PRO A 206 0.20 -13.24 16.13
CA PRO A 206 0.79 -11.88 16.17
C PRO A 206 1.65 -11.61 17.39
N ILE A 207 1.22 -12.02 18.58
CA ILE A 207 1.96 -11.80 19.83
C ILE A 207 3.29 -12.56 19.79
N PHE A 208 3.25 -13.83 19.38
CA PHE A 208 4.44 -14.66 19.25
C PHE A 208 5.40 -14.15 18.17
N ALA A 209 4.87 -13.68 17.03
CA ALA A 209 5.66 -13.06 15.97
C ALA A 209 6.37 -11.79 16.44
N ALA A 210 5.65 -10.90 17.13
CA ALA A 210 6.20 -9.67 17.69
C ALA A 210 7.28 -9.96 18.73
N PHE A 211 7.01 -10.87 19.68
CA PHE A 211 7.98 -11.27 20.70
C PHE A 211 9.24 -11.89 20.11
N THR A 212 9.10 -12.84 19.18
CA THR A 212 10.23 -13.50 18.51
C THR A 212 11.04 -12.49 17.70
N THR A 213 10.38 -11.58 16.99
CA THR A 213 11.05 -10.51 16.24
C THR A 213 11.83 -9.61 17.19
N LEU A 214 11.24 -9.19 18.32
CA LEU A 214 11.90 -8.34 19.30
C LEU A 214 13.17 -8.99 19.88
N LEU A 215 13.16 -10.30 20.10
CA LEU A 215 14.32 -11.05 20.60
C LEU A 215 15.41 -11.22 19.55
N VAL A 216 15.04 -11.55 18.31
CA VAL A 216 15.98 -11.92 17.24
C VAL A 216 16.58 -10.69 16.56
N LEU A 217 15.78 -9.63 16.39
CA LEU A 217 16.11 -8.50 15.54
C LEU A 217 17.41 -7.77 15.94
N PRO A 218 17.69 -7.48 17.22
CA PRO A 218 18.94 -6.80 17.59
C PRO A 218 20.19 -7.60 17.21
N GLY A 219 20.19 -8.91 17.45
CA GLY A 219 21.31 -9.79 17.08
C GLY A 219 21.47 -9.90 15.56
N TRP A 220 20.36 -10.01 14.83
CA TRP A 220 20.39 -10.01 13.36
C TRP A 220 20.97 -8.72 12.79
N MET A 221 20.55 -7.58 13.34
CA MET A 221 21.07 -6.26 12.96
C MET A 221 22.57 -6.16 13.25
N ALA A 222 23.03 -6.61 14.42
CA ALA A 222 24.45 -6.59 14.76
C ALA A 222 25.29 -7.41 13.77
N ILE A 223 24.83 -8.62 13.41
CA ILE A 223 25.51 -9.46 12.42
C ILE A 223 25.54 -8.78 11.05
N LYS A 224 24.45 -8.16 10.61
CA LYS A 224 24.36 -7.58 9.27
C LYS A 224 25.12 -6.25 9.13
N PHE A 225 25.17 -5.43 10.18
CA PHE A 225 25.84 -4.13 10.16
C PHE A 225 27.32 -4.17 10.50
N PHE A 226 27.77 -5.09 11.37
CA PHE A 226 29.14 -5.06 11.89
C PHE A 226 30.02 -6.24 11.43
N VAL A 227 29.42 -7.28 10.86
CA VAL A 227 30.15 -8.52 10.47
C VAL A 227 30.23 -8.68 8.94
N ASN A 228 29.73 -7.72 8.16
CA ASN A 228 29.92 -7.65 6.71
C ASN A 228 30.59 -6.34 6.29
#